data_AF-A0A1V6GMG9-F1
#
_entry.id   AF-A0A1V6GMG9-F1
#
_cell.length_a   1.000
_cell.length_b   1.000
_cell.length_c   1.000
_cell.angle_alpha   90.00
_cell.angle_beta   90.00
_cell.angle_gamma   90.00
#
_symmetry.space_group_name_H-M   'P 1'
#
loop_
_entity.id
_entity.type
_entity.pdbx_description
1 polymer ?
#
loop_
_entity_poly.entity_id
_entity_poly.type
_entity_poly.pdbx_seq_one_letter_code
_entity_poly.pdbx_strand_id
1 'polypeptide(L)'
;MRNTLVAFILSFVCMFAVNPKQARALDLPEDALRMIAETTTDPCPICVQRKLEEAFAVLAAKFQPGLVLETDGACRLMKTGPEDVFRLSLTCHPSAGLLQALAEGQKPPDVAFVFYTSEKRLVGISEGDHTEGRIMDVFRGSPPGTVFEGQLKLISYRYGDGPSFNYLPTSNGLLIHCTILRLTPLKH
;
A
#
# COMPACT_ATOMS: atom_id res chain seq x y z
N MET A 1 -1.01 -17.50 -70.60
CA MET A 1 -2.02 -18.03 -69.65
C MET A 1 -1.36 -18.01 -68.27
N ARG A 2 -1.73 -17.06 -67.39
CA ARG A 2 -2.70 -17.24 -66.28
C ARG A 2 -2.08 -18.11 -65.17
N ASN A 3 -1.95 -17.79 -63.88
CA ASN A 3 -2.35 -16.68 -63.01
C ASN A 3 -1.74 -16.95 -61.61
N THR A 4 -1.22 -15.91 -60.94
CA THR A 4 -1.38 -15.52 -59.51
C THR A 4 -1.48 -16.56 -58.36
N LEU A 5 -0.63 -16.38 -57.32
CA LEU A 5 -0.95 -16.39 -55.86
C LEU A 5 0.35 -16.06 -55.08
N VAL A 6 0.67 -14.81 -54.71
CA VAL A 6 0.22 -14.03 -53.53
C VAL A 6 0.21 -14.80 -52.21
N ALA A 7 1.16 -14.49 -51.31
CA ALA A 7 1.01 -14.36 -49.85
C ALA A 7 2.43 -14.28 -49.21
N PHE A 8 3.07 -13.11 -49.14
CA PHE A 8 3.02 -12.20 -47.98
C PHE A 8 2.80 -12.91 -46.63
N ILE A 9 3.87 -13.46 -46.04
CA ILE A 9 3.89 -13.76 -44.60
C ILE A 9 4.43 -12.53 -43.89
N LEU A 10 3.47 -11.69 -43.50
CA LEU A 10 3.61 -10.52 -42.63
C LEU A 10 4.13 -10.96 -41.24
N SER A 11 5.24 -10.34 -40.82
CA SER A 11 5.34 -9.64 -39.53
C SER A 11 4.59 -10.24 -38.34
N PHE A 12 5.18 -11.26 -37.68
CA PHE A 12 4.81 -11.64 -36.32
C PHE A 12 5.62 -10.80 -35.32
N VAL A 13 5.35 -9.49 -35.30
CA VAL A 13 5.77 -8.62 -34.19
C VAL A 13 4.87 -8.98 -33.02
N CYS A 14 5.36 -9.84 -32.12
CA CYS A 14 4.80 -10.01 -30.79
C CYS A 14 4.96 -8.68 -30.04
N MET A 15 4.00 -7.76 -30.23
CA MET A 15 3.70 -6.75 -29.24
C MET A 15 3.24 -7.50 -27.98
N PHE A 16 4.20 -7.72 -27.07
CA PHE A 16 3.85 -7.85 -25.66
C PHE A 16 3.16 -6.54 -25.29
N ALA A 17 1.82 -6.54 -25.34
CA ALA A 17 1.03 -5.51 -24.72
C ALA A 17 1.38 -5.55 -23.23
N VAL A 18 2.32 -4.69 -22.84
CA VAL A 18 2.53 -4.31 -21.45
C VAL A 18 1.22 -3.67 -21.05
N ASN A 19 0.32 -4.46 -20.46
CA ASN A 19 -0.89 -3.93 -19.86
C ASN A 19 -0.39 -3.07 -18.69
N PRO A 20 -0.45 -1.73 -18.75
CA PRO A 20 -0.13 -0.94 -17.58
C PRO A 20 -1.14 -1.38 -16.51
N LYS A 21 -0.65 -1.97 -15.41
CA LYS A 21 -1.50 -2.29 -14.26
C LYS A 21 -2.23 -1.00 -13.89
N GLN A 22 -3.50 -0.90 -14.25
CA GLN A 22 -4.31 0.29 -13.97
C GLN A 22 -4.25 0.56 -12.48
N ALA A 23 -3.97 1.81 -12.13
CA ALA A 23 -4.03 2.25 -10.75
C ALA A 23 -5.46 2.04 -10.24
N ARG A 24 -5.58 1.46 -9.04
CA ARG A 24 -6.87 1.25 -8.39
C ARG A 24 -7.07 2.31 -7.32
N ALA A 25 -8.32 2.72 -7.14
CA ALA A 25 -8.71 3.49 -5.97
C ALA A 25 -8.20 2.77 -4.72
N LEU A 26 -7.58 3.54 -3.83
CA LEU A 26 -6.98 3.01 -2.63
C LEU A 26 -8.09 2.58 -1.66
N ASP A 27 -8.31 1.28 -1.60
CA ASP A 27 -9.33 0.63 -0.78
C ASP A 27 -8.67 -0.33 0.22
N LEU A 28 -9.00 -0.20 1.50
CA LEU A 28 -8.45 -1.03 2.56
C LEU A 28 -9.36 -2.25 2.81
N PRO A 29 -8.81 -3.46 3.00
CA PRO A 29 -9.62 -4.64 3.28
C PRO A 29 -10.15 -4.60 4.72
N GLU A 30 -11.28 -3.90 4.92
CA GLU A 30 -11.87 -3.66 6.24
C GLU A 30 -12.12 -4.94 7.05
N ASP A 31 -12.52 -6.04 6.41
CA ASP A 31 -12.70 -7.31 7.09
C ASP A 31 -11.41 -7.80 7.76
N ALA A 32 -10.25 -7.66 7.09
CA ALA A 32 -8.97 -8.03 7.69
C ALA A 32 -8.57 -7.08 8.82
N LEU A 33 -8.85 -5.78 8.66
CA LEU A 33 -8.57 -4.79 9.71
C LEU A 33 -9.44 -5.02 10.94
N ARG A 34 -10.70 -5.43 10.76
CA ARG A 34 -11.59 -5.85 11.84
C ARG A 34 -11.05 -7.09 12.55
N MET A 35 -10.60 -8.10 11.79
CA MET A 35 -9.99 -9.30 12.39
C MET A 35 -8.76 -8.96 13.23
N ILE A 36 -7.91 -8.05 12.78
CA ILE A 36 -6.76 -7.55 13.57
C ILE A 36 -7.26 -6.84 14.83
N ALA A 37 -8.26 -5.95 14.71
CA ALA A 37 -8.82 -5.22 15.84
C ALA A 37 -9.40 -6.15 16.91
N GLU A 38 -10.07 -7.23 16.51
CA GLU A 38 -10.61 -8.25 17.43
C GLU A 38 -9.52 -8.86 18.33
N THR A 39 -8.28 -8.98 17.84
CA THR A 39 -7.17 -9.54 18.61
C THR A 39 -6.68 -8.65 19.74
N THR A 40 -6.99 -7.35 19.72
CA THR A 40 -6.49 -6.39 20.72
C THR A 40 -7.08 -6.60 22.12
N THR A 41 -8.20 -7.31 22.22
CA THR A 41 -8.90 -7.62 23.47
C THR A 41 -9.00 -9.11 23.76
N ASP A 42 -8.53 -9.98 22.85
CA ASP A 42 -8.63 -11.43 23.02
C ASP A 42 -7.50 -11.93 23.96
N PRO A 43 -7.84 -12.50 25.13
CA PRO A 43 -6.84 -12.97 26.09
C PRO A 43 -6.16 -14.29 25.66
N CYS A 44 -6.67 -14.98 24.64
CA CYS A 44 -6.16 -16.29 24.19
C CYS A 44 -5.05 -16.12 23.13
N PRO A 45 -3.78 -16.42 23.45
CA PRO A 45 -2.67 -16.18 22.51
C PRO A 45 -2.76 -17.02 21.22
N ILE A 46 -3.24 -18.26 21.33
CA ILE A 46 -3.43 -19.15 20.18
C ILE A 46 -4.56 -18.63 19.27
N CYS A 47 -5.61 -18.10 19.87
CA CYS A 47 -6.76 -17.54 19.16
C CYS A 47 -6.34 -16.26 18.41
N VAL A 48 -5.58 -15.38 19.07
CA VAL A 48 -4.95 -14.20 18.47
C VAL A 48 -4.09 -14.60 17.29
N GLN A 49 -3.17 -15.56 17.45
CA GLN A 49 -2.28 -15.97 16.37
C GLN A 49 -3.07 -16.46 15.15
N ARG A 50 -4.03 -17.39 15.34
CA ARG A 50 -4.84 -17.91 14.24
C ARG A 50 -5.63 -16.80 13.53
N LYS A 51 -6.20 -15.87 14.30
CA LYS A 51 -6.97 -14.74 13.75
C LYS A 51 -6.08 -13.80 12.93
N LEU A 52 -4.85 -13.54 13.40
CA LEU A 52 -3.86 -12.76 12.65
C LEU A 52 -3.46 -13.48 11.36
N GLU A 53 -3.22 -14.79 11.38
CA GLU A 53 -2.91 -15.57 10.18
C GLU A 53 -4.03 -15.48 9.13
N GLU A 54 -5.29 -15.56 9.55
CA GLU A 54 -6.46 -15.35 8.69
C GLU A 54 -6.50 -13.93 8.09
N ALA A 55 -6.31 -12.91 8.93
CA ALA A 55 -6.27 -11.52 8.49
C ALA A 55 -5.12 -11.26 7.50
N PHE A 56 -3.95 -11.82 7.77
CA PHE A 56 -2.76 -11.68 6.92
C PHE A 56 -2.93 -12.39 5.58
N ALA A 57 -3.65 -13.51 5.53
CA ALA A 57 -3.98 -14.16 4.26
C ALA A 57 -4.86 -13.26 3.37
N VAL A 58 -5.87 -12.59 3.96
CA VAL A 58 -6.72 -11.63 3.24
C VAL A 58 -5.91 -10.41 2.77
N LEU A 59 -5.08 -9.85 3.66
CA LEU A 59 -4.19 -8.74 3.33
C LEU A 59 -3.21 -9.12 2.22
N ALA A 60 -2.58 -10.29 2.29
CA ALA A 60 -1.64 -10.75 1.29
C ALA A 60 -2.30 -10.90 -0.09
N ALA A 61 -3.53 -11.42 -0.15
CA ALA A 61 -4.27 -11.52 -1.41
C ALA A 61 -4.56 -10.14 -2.04
N LYS A 62 -4.77 -9.10 -1.22
CA LYS A 62 -5.10 -7.75 -1.67
C LYS A 62 -3.85 -6.90 -1.95
N PHE A 63 -2.83 -6.98 -1.11
CA PHE A 63 -1.62 -6.18 -1.15
C PHE A 63 -0.47 -6.95 -1.80
N GLN A 64 -0.63 -7.20 -3.10
CA GLN A 64 0.38 -7.87 -3.90
C GLN A 64 1.47 -6.88 -4.35
N PRO A 65 2.76 -7.27 -4.33
CA PRO A 65 3.83 -6.44 -4.88
C PRO A 65 3.60 -6.01 -6.33
N GLY A 66 3.97 -4.77 -6.63
CA GLY A 66 3.75 -4.12 -7.91
C GLY A 66 2.30 -3.72 -8.17
N LEU A 67 1.39 -3.84 -7.19
CA LEU A 67 0.08 -3.19 -7.25
C LEU A 67 0.27 -1.68 -7.15
N VAL A 68 -0.36 -0.94 -8.06
CA VAL A 68 -0.40 0.52 -8.03
C VAL A 68 -1.73 0.96 -7.45
N LEU A 69 -1.67 1.76 -6.39
CA LEU A 69 -2.80 2.37 -5.71
C LEU A 69 -2.79 3.87 -5.95
N GLU A 70 -3.96 4.46 -6.14
CA GLU A 70 -4.15 5.88 -6.37
C GLU A 70 -5.24 6.40 -5.43
N THR A 71 -4.95 7.53 -4.80
CA THR A 71 -5.92 8.24 -3.96
C THR A 71 -6.98 8.91 -4.82
N ASP A 72 -8.14 9.18 -4.23
CA ASP A 72 -9.19 9.97 -4.86
C ASP A 72 -9.68 11.09 -3.91
N GLY A 73 -10.80 11.72 -4.27
CA GLY A 73 -11.38 12.79 -3.46
C GLY A 73 -11.89 12.33 -2.08
N ALA A 74 -12.21 11.05 -1.92
CA ALA A 74 -12.76 10.48 -0.69
C ALA A 74 -11.68 9.93 0.24
N CYS A 75 -10.57 9.42 -0.31
CA CYS A 75 -9.46 8.89 0.45
C CYS A 75 -8.10 9.36 -0.08
N ARG A 76 -7.42 10.17 0.73
CA ARG A 76 -6.15 10.83 0.39
C ARG A 76 -5.03 10.42 1.33
N LEU A 77 -3.79 10.66 0.91
CA LEU A 77 -2.62 10.44 1.75
C LEU A 77 -2.42 11.64 2.67
N MET A 78 -1.97 11.41 3.90
CA MET A 78 -1.69 12.45 4.87
C MET A 78 -0.36 12.18 5.57
N LYS A 79 0.48 13.22 5.68
CA LYS A 79 1.71 13.15 6.49
C LYS A 79 1.34 13.27 7.95
N THR A 80 1.53 12.22 8.75
CA THR A 80 1.14 12.19 10.17
C THR A 80 2.28 12.51 11.13
N GLY A 81 3.53 12.42 10.67
CA GLY A 81 4.72 12.58 11.51
C GLY A 81 5.71 13.64 11.03
N PRO A 82 6.77 13.87 11.82
CA PRO A 82 7.88 14.74 11.46
C PRO A 82 8.63 14.26 10.19
N GLU A 83 9.51 15.10 9.66
CA GLU A 83 10.21 14.87 8.39
C GLU A 83 11.02 13.56 8.33
N ASP A 84 11.52 13.09 9.46
CA ASP A 84 12.31 11.86 9.57
C ASP A 84 11.45 10.60 9.59
N VAL A 85 10.12 10.71 9.67
CA VAL A 85 9.18 9.58 9.63
C VAL A 85 8.58 9.45 8.24
N PHE A 86 9.18 8.58 7.41
CA PHE A 86 8.76 8.35 6.01
C PHE A 86 7.52 7.44 5.96
N ARG A 87 6.41 7.99 6.43
CA ARG A 87 5.12 7.31 6.51
C ARG A 87 4.00 8.25 6.08
N LEU A 88 3.02 7.70 5.38
CA LEU A 88 1.77 8.37 5.04
C LEU A 88 0.60 7.52 5.58
N SER A 89 -0.37 8.18 6.20
CA SER A 89 -1.64 7.55 6.58
C SER A 89 -2.72 7.95 5.58
N LEU A 90 -3.91 7.37 5.70
CA LEU A 90 -5.06 7.75 4.88
C LEU A 90 -6.00 8.67 5.65
N THR A 91 -6.56 9.66 4.97
CA THR A 91 -7.59 10.54 5.55
C THR A 91 -8.91 9.81 5.81
N CYS A 92 -9.16 8.70 5.10
CA CYS A 92 -10.39 7.92 5.24
C CYS A 92 -10.28 6.76 6.25
N HIS A 93 -9.12 6.58 6.89
CA HIS A 93 -8.88 5.50 7.85
C HIS A 93 -8.71 6.05 9.28
N PRO A 94 -9.34 5.41 10.30
CA PRO A 94 -10.32 4.33 10.18
C PRO A 94 -11.64 4.82 9.59
N SER A 95 -12.29 3.96 8.79
CA SER A 95 -13.60 4.28 8.24
C SER A 95 -14.68 4.24 9.33
N ALA A 96 -15.78 4.97 9.10
CA ALA A 96 -16.93 4.92 10.01
C ALA A 96 -17.54 3.51 10.09
N GLY A 97 -17.55 2.76 8.98
CA GLY A 97 -18.06 1.40 8.92
C GLY A 97 -17.21 0.44 9.76
N LEU A 98 -15.88 0.53 9.66
CA LEU A 98 -14.96 -0.25 10.48
C LEU A 98 -15.19 0.05 11.96
N LEU A 99 -15.24 1.32 12.36
CA LEU A 99 -15.45 1.70 13.76
C LEU A 99 -16.78 1.17 14.33
N GLN A 100 -17.86 1.22 13.55
CA GLN A 100 -19.17 0.69 13.98
C GLN A 100 -19.18 -0.83 14.14
N ALA A 101 -18.31 -1.54 13.42
CA ALA A 101 -18.20 -2.99 13.49
C ALA A 101 -17.36 -3.50 14.67
N LEU A 102 -16.68 -2.62 15.40
CA LEU A 102 -15.81 -3.00 16.53
C LEU A 102 -16.61 -3.09 17.84
N ALA A 103 -16.26 -4.08 18.65
CA ALA A 103 -16.76 -4.18 20.02
C ALA A 103 -16.04 -3.19 20.95
N GLU A 104 -16.61 -2.97 22.14
CA GLU A 104 -16.00 -2.12 23.16
C GLU A 104 -14.57 -2.58 23.49
N GLY A 105 -13.63 -1.63 23.55
CA GLY A 105 -12.22 -1.88 23.84
C GLY A 105 -11.38 -2.30 22.63
N GLN A 106 -11.99 -2.77 21.53
CA GLN A 106 -11.27 -3.09 20.31
C GLN A 106 -10.81 -1.82 19.60
N LYS A 107 -9.62 -1.87 18.98
CA LYS A 107 -9.04 -0.73 18.26
C LYS A 107 -8.62 -1.14 16.85
N PRO A 108 -8.99 -0.37 15.81
CA PRO A 108 -8.49 -0.65 14.47
C PRO A 108 -6.97 -0.48 14.45
N PRO A 109 -6.25 -1.23 13.60
CA PRO A 109 -4.82 -1.03 13.45
C PRO A 109 -4.51 0.35 12.87
N ASP A 110 -3.40 0.96 13.28
CA ASP A 110 -2.85 2.14 12.61
C ASP A 110 -2.24 1.71 11.28
N VAL A 111 -2.82 2.16 10.17
CA VAL A 111 -2.38 1.78 8.82
C VAL A 111 -1.50 2.88 8.25
N ALA A 112 -0.26 2.53 7.94
CA ALA A 112 0.72 3.46 7.39
C ALA A 112 1.42 2.89 6.15
N PHE A 113 1.49 3.71 5.10
CA PHE A 113 2.30 3.46 3.92
C PHE A 113 3.71 3.96 4.17
N VAL A 114 4.66 3.02 4.26
CA VAL A 114 6.07 3.29 4.52
C VAL A 114 6.85 3.24 3.22
N PHE A 115 7.71 4.23 3.00
CA PHE A 115 8.53 4.33 1.80
C PHE A 115 9.99 4.64 2.14
N TYR A 116 10.86 4.36 1.18
CA TYR A 116 12.30 4.29 1.39
C TYR A 116 13.06 5.17 0.41
N THR A 117 14.27 5.55 0.80
CA THR A 117 15.20 6.31 -0.04
C THR A 117 16.60 5.72 0.06
N SER A 118 17.52 6.21 -0.76
CA SER A 118 18.94 5.88 -0.64
C SER A 118 19.55 6.26 0.71
N GLU A 119 18.96 7.21 1.43
CA GLU A 119 19.40 7.66 2.76
C GLU A 119 18.71 6.89 3.88
N LYS A 120 17.42 6.52 3.69
CA LYS A 120 16.63 5.76 4.65
C LYS A 120 16.28 4.39 4.08
N ARG A 121 17.20 3.46 4.29
CA ARG A 121 17.15 2.09 3.78
C ARG A 121 16.54 1.14 4.80
N LEU A 122 15.95 0.05 4.31
CA LEU A 122 15.63 -1.13 5.08
C LEU A 122 16.22 -2.34 4.36
N VAL A 123 16.86 -3.24 5.12
CA VAL A 123 17.44 -4.47 4.57
C VAL A 123 16.34 -5.26 3.85
N GLY A 124 16.60 -5.68 2.62
CA GLY A 124 15.63 -6.42 1.80
C GLY A 124 14.76 -5.56 0.88
N ILE A 125 14.85 -4.23 0.97
CA ILE A 125 14.26 -3.32 -0.03
C ILE A 125 15.29 -3.05 -1.14
N SER A 126 14.88 -3.22 -2.39
CA SER A 126 15.73 -2.98 -3.57
C SER A 126 15.94 -1.49 -3.80
N GLU A 127 17.11 -1.10 -4.32
CA GLU A 127 17.38 0.30 -4.69
C GLU A 127 16.40 0.82 -5.76
N GLY A 128 15.92 -0.07 -6.64
CA GLY A 128 14.90 0.26 -7.65
C GLY A 128 13.50 0.51 -7.09
N ASP A 129 13.28 0.26 -5.79
CA ASP A 129 12.03 0.50 -5.09
C ASP A 129 12.11 1.73 -4.16
N HIS A 130 13.21 2.49 -4.21
CA HIS A 130 13.31 3.77 -3.54
C HIS A 130 12.43 4.84 -4.20
N THR A 131 11.86 5.70 -3.38
CA THR A 131 11.12 6.90 -3.82
C THR A 131 12.09 7.94 -4.37
N GLU A 132 11.74 8.55 -5.50
CA GLU A 132 12.58 9.53 -6.17
C GLU A 132 12.81 10.79 -5.32
N GLY A 133 14.02 11.38 -5.41
CA GLY A 133 14.41 12.55 -4.61
C GLY A 133 13.45 13.73 -4.74
N ARG A 134 12.96 14.05 -5.94
CA ARG A 134 11.98 15.14 -6.14
C ARG A 134 10.67 14.95 -5.37
N ILE A 135 10.22 13.70 -5.20
CA ILE A 135 9.01 13.38 -4.42
C ILE A 135 9.32 13.51 -2.93
N MET A 136 10.54 13.11 -2.53
CA MET A 136 11.02 13.32 -1.17
C MET A 136 11.12 14.79 -0.79
N ASP A 137 11.52 15.66 -1.71
CA ASP A 137 11.59 17.10 -1.48
C ASP A 137 10.19 17.68 -1.21
N VAL A 138 9.17 17.22 -1.96
CA VAL A 138 7.76 17.56 -1.71
C VAL A 138 7.32 17.08 -0.32
N PHE A 139 7.61 15.81 0.02
CA PHE A 139 7.22 15.25 1.31
C PHE A 139 7.90 15.97 2.49
N ARG A 140 9.21 16.24 2.39
CA ARG A 140 10.01 16.92 3.42
C ARG A 140 9.56 18.36 3.60
N GLY A 141 9.40 19.10 2.50
CA GLY A 141 8.96 20.50 2.52
C GLY A 141 7.50 20.71 2.98
N SER A 142 6.74 19.65 3.18
CA SER A 142 5.35 19.72 3.66
C SER A 142 5.27 19.51 5.19
N PRO A 143 4.53 20.34 5.95
CA PRO A 143 4.36 20.12 7.38
C PRO A 143 3.50 18.88 7.69
N PRO A 144 3.60 18.31 8.91
CA PRO A 144 2.64 17.31 9.39
C PRO A 144 1.19 17.84 9.25
N GLY A 145 0.27 16.94 8.90
CA GLY A 145 -1.12 17.25 8.56
C GLY A 145 -1.35 17.57 7.08
N THR A 146 -0.30 17.76 6.28
CA THR A 146 -0.46 18.00 4.83
C THR A 146 -1.14 16.80 4.17
N VAL A 147 -2.18 17.08 3.38
CA VAL A 147 -2.93 16.10 2.60
C VAL A 147 -2.45 16.12 1.15
N PHE A 148 -2.36 14.95 0.54
CA PHE A 148 -1.86 14.76 -0.81
C PHE A 148 -2.82 13.93 -1.65
N GLU A 149 -2.94 14.32 -2.92
CA GLU A 149 -3.24 13.36 -3.96
C GLU A 149 -1.95 12.63 -4.33
N GLY A 150 -2.01 11.31 -4.41
CA GLY A 150 -0.84 10.52 -4.68
C GLY A 150 -1.12 9.18 -5.34
N GLN A 151 -0.05 8.63 -5.88
CA GLN A 151 -0.02 7.30 -6.47
C GLN A 151 1.18 6.58 -5.87
N LEU A 152 0.96 5.35 -5.41
CA LEU A 152 1.96 4.53 -4.76
C LEU A 152 1.99 3.13 -5.37
N LYS A 153 3.15 2.51 -5.36
CA LYS A 153 3.37 1.14 -5.82
C LYS A 153 3.78 0.29 -4.63
N LEU A 154 3.04 -0.77 -4.34
CA LEU A 154 3.41 -1.71 -3.29
C LEU A 154 4.69 -2.44 -3.68
N ILE A 155 5.61 -2.64 -2.74
CA ILE A 155 6.91 -3.28 -3.01
C ILE A 155 7.04 -4.57 -2.22
N SER A 156 7.83 -5.49 -2.74
CA SER A 156 8.03 -6.77 -2.07
C SER A 156 8.87 -6.61 -0.82
N TYR A 157 8.50 -7.26 0.27
CA TYR A 157 9.33 -7.38 1.46
C TYR A 157 9.24 -8.80 2.02
N ARG A 158 10.32 -9.57 1.86
CA ARG A 158 10.34 -11.01 2.19
C ARG A 158 10.46 -11.32 3.68
N TYR A 159 10.78 -10.31 4.49
CA TYR A 159 10.97 -10.44 5.94
C TYR A 159 9.75 -9.94 6.73
N GLY A 160 8.61 -9.75 6.07
CA GLY A 160 7.37 -9.26 6.67
C GLY A 160 6.35 -10.35 6.94
N ASP A 161 5.26 -9.97 7.60
CA ASP A 161 4.10 -10.82 7.89
C ASP A 161 3.26 -11.11 6.63
N GLY A 162 3.51 -10.39 5.55
CA GLY A 162 2.98 -10.64 4.23
C GLY A 162 3.92 -10.15 3.13
N PRO A 163 3.51 -10.25 1.86
CA PRO A 163 4.41 -10.02 0.73
C PRO A 163 4.83 -8.55 0.57
N SER A 164 4.11 -7.61 1.17
CA SER A 164 4.40 -6.17 1.12
C SER A 164 4.07 -5.43 2.42
N PHE A 165 3.95 -6.10 3.56
CA PHE A 165 3.60 -5.45 4.82
C PHE A 165 4.19 -6.15 6.05
N ASN A 166 4.29 -5.39 7.15
CA ASN A 166 4.55 -5.90 8.49
C ASN A 166 3.41 -5.48 9.41
N TYR A 167 3.08 -6.33 10.38
CA TYR A 167 2.26 -5.99 11.51
C TYR A 167 3.13 -5.87 12.77
N LEU A 168 2.89 -4.83 13.57
CA LEU A 168 3.60 -4.53 14.81
C LEU A 168 2.64 -4.72 15.98
N PRO A 169 2.62 -5.90 16.65
CA PRO A 169 1.64 -6.20 17.70
C PRO A 169 1.67 -5.18 18.85
N THR A 170 2.86 -4.73 19.25
CA THR A 170 3.03 -3.78 20.37
C THR A 170 2.31 -2.45 20.16
N SER A 171 2.26 -1.96 18.92
CA SER A 171 1.62 -0.69 18.58
C SER A 171 0.29 -0.85 17.84
N ASN A 172 -0.16 -2.09 17.60
CA ASN A 172 -1.26 -2.40 16.69
C ASN A 172 -1.08 -1.70 15.32
N GLY A 173 0.14 -1.71 14.78
CA GLY A 173 0.50 -0.98 13.56
C GLY A 173 0.60 -1.89 12.35
N LEU A 174 -0.08 -1.57 11.25
CA LEU A 174 0.06 -2.23 9.95
C LEU A 174 0.87 -1.33 9.01
N LEU A 175 2.12 -1.72 8.76
CA LEU A 175 3.05 -1.01 7.88
C LEU A 175 3.03 -1.64 6.49
N ILE A 176 2.53 -0.90 5.50
CA ILE A 176 2.49 -1.31 4.09
C ILE A 176 3.68 -0.69 3.37
N HIS A 177 4.55 -1.53 2.80
CA HIS A 177 5.76 -1.11 2.12
C HIS A 177 5.46 -0.67 0.70
N CYS A 178 5.93 0.53 0.32
CA CYS A 178 5.67 1.09 -1.00
C CYS A 178 6.79 2.00 -1.52
N THR A 179 6.74 2.28 -2.82
CA THR A 179 7.39 3.40 -3.48
C THR A 179 6.33 4.45 -3.80
N ILE A 180 6.60 5.73 -3.57
CA ILE A 180 5.71 6.79 -4.01
C ILE A 180 6.04 7.14 -5.47
N LEU A 181 5.05 7.01 -6.35
CA LEU A 181 5.18 7.31 -7.78
C LEU A 181 4.79 8.76 -8.10
N ARG A 182 3.81 9.30 -7.34
CA ARG A 182 3.35 10.68 -7.45
C ARG A 182 2.86 11.15 -6.10
N LEU A 183 3.19 12.39 -5.75
CA LEU A 183 2.69 13.05 -4.55
C LEU A 183 2.47 14.53 -4.87
N THR A 184 1.26 15.02 -4.68
CA THR A 184 0.87 16.40 -4.97
C THR A 184 0.13 16.95 -3.78
N PRO A 185 0.69 17.95 -3.07
CA PRO A 185 0.03 18.53 -1.90
C PRO A 185 -1.23 19.26 -2.34
N LEU A 186 -2.31 19.07 -1.59
CA LEU A 186 -3.49 19.89 -1.75
C LEU A 186 -3.25 21.24 -1.11
N LYS A 187 -3.46 22.30 -1.88
CA LYS A 187 -3.47 23.65 -1.33
C LYS A 187 -4.70 23.79 -0.44
N HIS A 188 -4.49 24.17 0.81
CA HIS A 188 -5.54 24.70 1.66
C HIS A 188 -6.00 26.07 1.16
#